data_AF-A0A928TDA3-F1
#
_entry.id   AF-A0A928TDA3-F1
#
_cell.length_a   1.000
_cell.length_b   1.000
_cell.length_c   1.000
_cell.angle_alpha   90.00
_cell.angle_beta   90.00
_cell.angle_gamma   90.00
#
_symmetry.space_group_name_H-M   'P 1'
#
loop_
_entity.id
_entity.type
_entity.pdbx_description
1 polymer ?
#
loop_
_entity_poly.entity_id
_entity_poly.type
_entity_poly.pdbx_seq_one_letter_code
_entity_poly.pdbx_strand_id
1 'polypeptide(L)'
;MIARLCLLSIVSAAFVSCTVMESKPVALTGTPVTWRHVSEIVDEEIVQHSVKFRNIGQQVVSFDYTLVDDAYVPHMDAAGPNSGLVENLYPGAEVQVKNPLKGDAVTVQVGRVTYGKRSSEQLAKTYKPWTITPASSASPAAGGILPLPEPPQPAPGE
;
A
#
# COMPACT_ATOMS: atom_id res chain seq x y z
N MET A 1 32.67 -27.33 -56.66
CA MET A 1 32.03 -26.00 -56.71
C MET A 1 30.58 -26.18 -56.27
N ILE A 2 30.12 -25.35 -55.32
CA ILE A 2 28.68 -25.02 -55.04
C ILE A 2 27.89 -26.14 -54.31
N ALA A 3 27.18 -25.93 -53.21
CA ALA A 3 26.93 -24.77 -52.36
C ALA A 3 26.54 -25.28 -50.95
N ARG A 4 26.96 -24.52 -49.93
CA ARG A 4 26.52 -24.68 -48.54
C ARG A 4 25.05 -24.31 -48.44
N LEU A 5 24.22 -25.26 -48.04
CA LEU A 5 22.81 -25.05 -47.72
C LEU A 5 22.73 -24.35 -46.35
N CYS A 6 22.76 -23.02 -46.33
CA CYS A 6 22.40 -22.26 -45.13
C CYS A 6 20.88 -22.31 -44.96
N LEU A 7 20.42 -23.21 -44.09
CA LEU A 7 19.08 -23.15 -43.51
C LEU A 7 18.95 -21.84 -42.74
N LEU A 8 18.29 -20.87 -43.37
CA LEU A 8 17.85 -19.62 -42.75
C LEU A 8 16.75 -19.95 -41.74
N SER A 9 17.16 -20.08 -40.48
CA SER A 9 16.26 -19.98 -39.33
C SER A 9 15.70 -18.57 -39.30
N ILE A 10 14.50 -18.36 -39.83
CA ILE A 10 13.72 -17.14 -39.61
C ILE A 10 13.23 -17.20 -38.17
N VAL A 11 14.02 -16.65 -37.25
CA VAL A 11 13.56 -16.33 -35.91
C VAL A 11 12.71 -15.07 -36.06
N SER A 12 11.39 -15.25 -36.21
CA SER A 12 10.43 -14.17 -36.02
C SER A 12 10.45 -13.77 -34.54
N ALA A 13 11.37 -12.90 -34.17
CA ALA A 13 11.29 -12.16 -32.93
C ALA A 13 10.12 -11.17 -33.10
N ALA A 14 8.93 -11.57 -32.65
CA ALA A 14 7.84 -10.64 -32.45
C ALA A 14 8.33 -9.60 -31.44
N PHE A 15 8.59 -8.39 -31.92
CA PHE A 15 8.76 -7.23 -31.06
C PHE A 15 7.41 -7.00 -30.39
N VAL A 16 7.21 -7.59 -29.21
CA VAL A 16 6.16 -7.14 -28.29
C VAL A 16 6.57 -5.73 -27.89
N SER A 17 6.09 -4.75 -28.65
CA SER A 17 6.24 -3.34 -28.34
C SER A 17 5.27 -3.04 -27.20
N CYS A 18 5.65 -3.38 -25.96
CA CYS A 18 4.94 -2.95 -24.76
C CYS A 18 4.91 -1.41 -24.77
N THR A 19 3.82 -0.84 -25.25
CA THR A 19 3.67 0.61 -25.33
C THR A 19 3.16 1.06 -23.98
N VAL A 20 4.02 1.74 -23.23
CA VAL A 20 3.69 2.31 -21.92
C VAL A 20 3.34 3.78 -22.10
N MET A 21 2.11 4.14 -21.77
CA MET A 21 1.63 5.52 -21.78
C MET A 21 1.52 6.01 -20.34
N GLU A 22 2.20 7.12 -20.03
CA GLU A 22 2.17 7.73 -18.71
C GLU A 22 1.51 9.12 -18.77
N SER A 23 0.61 9.38 -17.84
CA SER A 23 0.00 10.70 -17.66
C SER A 23 0.94 11.69 -16.97
N LYS A 24 0.57 12.98 -16.99
CA LYS A 24 1.31 14.03 -16.26
C LYS A 24 1.26 13.75 -14.75
N PRO A 25 2.37 13.98 -14.02
CA PRO A 25 2.38 13.82 -12.57
C PRO A 25 1.46 14.86 -11.90
N VAL A 26 0.64 14.39 -10.97
CA VAL A 26 -0.29 15.18 -10.16
C VAL A 26 0.16 15.16 -8.71
N ALA A 27 0.29 16.33 -8.09
CA ALA A 27 0.64 16.44 -6.67
C ALA A 27 -0.58 16.17 -5.79
N LEU A 28 -0.39 15.39 -4.73
CA LEU A 28 -1.44 15.13 -3.74
C LEU A 28 -1.40 16.22 -2.67
N THR A 29 -2.52 16.92 -2.51
CA THR A 29 -2.67 18.02 -1.56
C THR A 29 -2.25 17.61 -0.15
N GLY A 30 -1.36 18.38 0.47
CA GLY A 30 -0.92 18.16 1.85
C GLY A 30 0.07 17.02 2.04
N THR A 31 0.62 16.43 0.97
CA THR A 31 1.58 15.34 1.05
C THR A 31 2.77 15.56 0.11
N PRO A 32 3.97 15.02 0.42
CA PRO A 32 5.13 15.11 -0.47
C PRO A 32 5.13 14.01 -1.55
N VAL A 33 3.95 13.61 -2.03
CA VAL A 33 3.79 12.51 -2.98
C VAL A 33 3.08 13.02 -4.23
N THR A 34 3.62 12.68 -5.38
CA THR A 34 2.94 12.84 -6.67
C THR A 34 2.51 11.48 -7.18
N TRP A 35 1.43 11.43 -7.95
CA TRP A 35 1.02 10.22 -8.65
C TRP A 35 0.85 10.47 -10.14
N ARG A 36 0.94 9.41 -10.93
CA ARG A 36 0.60 9.40 -12.35
C ARG A 36 -0.06 8.08 -12.71
N HIS A 37 -1.08 8.15 -13.54
CA HIS A 37 -1.65 6.99 -14.20
C HIS A 37 -0.67 6.47 -15.27
N VAL A 38 -0.49 5.16 -15.31
CA VAL A 38 0.35 4.41 -16.24
C VAL A 38 -0.53 3.35 -16.88
N SER A 39 -0.66 3.41 -18.21
CA SER A 39 -1.35 2.38 -19.00
C SER A 39 -0.32 1.63 -19.81
N GLU A 40 -0.26 0.32 -19.63
CA GLU A 40 0.65 -0.56 -20.34
C GLU A 40 -0.15 -1.49 -21.24
N ILE A 41 0.14 -1.47 -22.55
CA ILE A 41 -0.41 -2.42 -23.50
C ILE A 41 0.45 -3.68 -23.42
N VAL A 42 -0.09 -4.73 -22.80
CA VAL A 42 0.60 -6.02 -22.63
C VAL A 42 0.37 -6.93 -23.84
N ASP A 43 -0.80 -6.79 -24.47
CA ASP A 43 -1.19 -7.50 -25.68
C ASP A 43 -2.15 -6.61 -26.49
N GLU A 44 -2.44 -6.96 -27.75
CA GLU A 44 -3.28 -6.16 -28.67
C GLU A 44 -4.68 -5.84 -28.10
N GLU A 45 -5.18 -6.66 -27.17
CA GLU A 45 -6.48 -6.49 -26.50
C GLU A 45 -6.40 -6.21 -24.99
N ILE A 46 -5.21 -6.29 -24.38
CA ILE A 46 -5.06 -6.23 -22.91
C ILE A 46 -4.30 -4.96 -22.50
N VAL A 47 -5.03 -4.00 -21.95
CA VAL A 47 -4.48 -2.79 -21.33
C VAL A 47 -4.45 -2.97 -19.81
N GLN A 48 -3.26 -2.87 -19.22
CA GLN A 48 -3.07 -2.85 -17.77
C GLN A 48 -2.97 -1.41 -17.27
N HIS A 49 -3.92 -1.03 -16.43
CA HIS A 49 -3.92 0.25 -15.74
C HIS A 49 -3.19 0.12 -14.40
N SER A 50 -2.29 1.05 -14.13
CA SER A 50 -1.50 1.13 -12.91
C SER A 50 -1.36 2.59 -12.47
N VAL A 51 -1.13 2.80 -11.18
CA VAL A 51 -0.82 4.11 -10.61
C VAL A 51 0.61 4.08 -10.10
N LYS A 52 1.41 5.07 -10.51
CA LYS A 52 2.78 5.21 -10.03
C LYS A 52 2.86 6.39 -9.07
N PHE A 53 3.24 6.11 -7.84
CA PHE A 53 3.53 7.11 -6.82
C PHE A 53 5.01 7.46 -6.82
N ARG A 54 5.32 8.73 -6.56
CA ARG A 54 6.69 9.22 -6.40
C ARG A 54 6.77 10.12 -5.18
N ASN A 55 7.77 9.87 -4.35
CA ASN A 55 8.08 10.78 -3.24
C ASN A 55 8.95 11.93 -3.75
N ILE A 56 8.40 13.15 -3.71
CA ILE A 56 9.09 14.39 -4.09
C ILE A 56 9.65 15.14 -2.88
N GLY A 57 9.41 14.63 -1.66
CA GLY A 57 9.93 15.19 -0.42
C GLY A 57 11.35 14.72 -0.09
N GLN A 58 11.81 15.15 1.09
CA GLN A 58 13.15 14.84 1.60
C GLN A 58 13.17 13.73 2.65
N GLN A 59 12.00 13.28 3.12
CA GLN A 59 11.88 12.24 4.13
C GLN A 59 11.29 10.96 3.52
N VAL A 60 11.63 9.81 4.10
CA VAL A 60 10.93 8.55 3.82
C VAL A 60 9.47 8.70 4.25
N VAL A 61 8.53 8.30 3.40
CA VAL A 61 7.10 8.37 3.70
C VAL A 61 6.43 7.02 3.56
N SER A 62 5.46 6.75 4.43
CA SER A 62 4.52 5.64 4.25
C SER A 62 3.11 6.23 4.28
N PHE A 63 2.22 5.67 3.47
CA PHE A 63 0.85 6.18 3.36
C PHE A 63 -0.08 5.11 2.81
N ASP A 64 -1.31 5.13 3.28
CA ASP A 64 -2.39 4.38 2.67
C ASP A 64 -3.11 5.21 1.60
N TYR A 65 -3.62 4.50 0.61
CA TYR A 65 -4.30 5.09 -0.54
C TYR A 65 -5.57 4.32 -0.84
N THR A 66 -6.50 4.99 -1.52
CA THR A 66 -7.68 4.39 -2.14
C THR A 66 -7.78 4.92 -3.56
N LEU A 67 -7.94 3.99 -4.51
CA LEU A 67 -8.22 4.29 -5.90
C LEU A 67 -9.74 4.37 -6.10
N VAL A 68 -10.21 5.47 -6.66
CA VAL A 68 -11.64 5.75 -6.87
C VAL A 68 -11.87 6.32 -8.26
N ASP A 69 -13.05 6.10 -8.83
CA ASP A 69 -13.41 6.67 -10.13
C ASP A 69 -13.74 8.18 -10.03
N ASP A 70 -14.09 8.66 -8.83
CA ASP A 70 -14.56 10.03 -8.59
C ASP A 70 -13.84 10.68 -7.39
N ALA A 71 -13.43 11.94 -7.56
CA ALA A 71 -12.74 12.76 -6.56
C ALA A 71 -13.60 13.09 -5.31
N TYR A 72 -14.93 12.98 -5.39
CA TYR A 72 -15.82 13.21 -4.24
C TYR A 72 -15.94 12.00 -3.31
N VAL A 73 -15.41 10.83 -3.71
CA VAL A 73 -15.45 9.64 -2.87
C VAL A 73 -14.37 9.76 -1.78
N PRO A 74 -14.74 9.68 -0.50
CA PRO A 74 -13.78 9.76 0.59
C PRO A 74 -12.90 8.50 0.64
N HIS A 75 -11.72 8.66 1.23
CA HIS A 75 -10.83 7.55 1.56
C HIS A 75 -11.51 6.54 2.50
N MET A 76 -11.34 5.23 2.23
CA MET A 76 -12.03 4.12 2.93
C MET A 76 -11.10 3.20 3.76
N ASP A 77 -9.87 3.62 4.07
CA ASP A 77 -8.83 2.84 4.78
C ASP A 77 -8.07 1.82 3.92
N ALA A 78 -6.89 1.40 4.39
CA ALA A 78 -5.91 0.55 3.69
C ALA A 78 -6.37 -0.89 3.34
N ALA A 79 -7.55 -1.33 3.78
CA ALA A 79 -8.11 -2.65 3.44
C ALA A 79 -9.39 -2.60 2.60
N GLY A 80 -9.74 -1.41 2.11
CA GLY A 80 -10.75 -1.32 1.06
C GLY A 80 -10.34 -2.13 -0.18
N PRO A 81 -11.31 -2.57 -1.00
CA PRO A 81 -11.06 -3.39 -2.20
C PRO A 81 -10.18 -2.69 -3.23
N ASN A 82 -10.18 -1.35 -3.22
CA ASN A 82 -9.36 -0.50 -4.10
C ASN A 82 -8.28 0.26 -3.32
N SER A 83 -7.98 -0.19 -2.11
CA SER A 83 -7.03 0.47 -1.22
C SER A 83 -5.76 -0.34 -1.06
N GLY A 84 -4.70 0.33 -0.65
CA GLY A 84 -3.45 -0.31 -0.30
C GLY A 84 -2.59 0.54 0.61
N LEU A 85 -1.44 0.00 0.97
CA LEU A 85 -0.43 0.66 1.77
C LEU A 85 0.88 0.71 0.98
N VAL A 86 1.43 1.91 0.85
CA VAL A 86 2.81 2.11 0.39
C VAL A 86 3.70 2.24 1.62
N GLU A 87 4.62 1.30 1.77
CA GLU A 87 5.55 1.24 2.90
C GLU A 87 6.90 1.86 2.52
N ASN A 88 7.40 2.77 3.37
CA ASN A 88 8.75 3.31 3.32
C ASN A 88 9.23 3.78 1.94
N LEU A 89 8.43 4.59 1.25
CA LEU A 89 8.81 5.21 -0.02
C LEU A 89 9.92 6.24 0.20
N TYR A 90 11.13 5.92 -0.27
CA TYR A 90 12.31 6.78 -0.13
C TYR A 90 12.21 8.05 -0.97
N PRO A 91 12.88 9.15 -0.57
CA PRO A 91 12.98 10.36 -1.37
C PRO A 91 13.43 10.08 -2.80
N GLY A 92 12.68 10.58 -3.79
CA GLY A 92 12.95 10.38 -5.21
C GLY A 92 12.57 9.00 -5.76
N ALA A 93 12.22 8.04 -4.91
CA ALA A 93 11.81 6.70 -5.34
C ALA A 93 10.38 6.72 -5.89
N GLU A 94 10.12 5.76 -6.77
CA GLU A 94 8.82 5.53 -7.38
C GLU A 94 8.33 4.11 -7.03
N VAL A 95 7.02 3.97 -6.83
CA VAL A 95 6.36 2.67 -6.65
C VAL A 95 5.15 2.61 -7.54
N GLN A 96 4.99 1.50 -8.26
CA GLN A 96 3.85 1.26 -9.13
C GLN A 96 2.90 0.27 -8.45
N VAL A 97 1.62 0.63 -8.41
CA VAL A 97 0.54 -0.20 -7.88
C VAL A 97 -0.45 -0.48 -9.00
N LYS A 98 -0.98 -1.70 -9.05
CA LYS A 98 -1.98 -2.07 -10.06
C LYS A 98 -3.31 -1.40 -9.76
N ASN A 99 -3.99 -0.88 -10.78
CA ASN A 99 -5.36 -0.39 -10.64
C ASN A 99 -6.33 -1.59 -10.68
N PRO A 100 -7.09 -1.87 -9.59
CA PRO A 100 -8.12 -2.91 -9.62
C PRO A 100 -9.37 -2.44 -10.39
N LEU A 101 -9.55 -1.13 -10.58
CA LEU A 101 -10.62 -0.57 -11.42
C LEU A 101 -10.24 -0.82 -12.88
N LYS A 102 -11.13 -1.44 -13.65
CA LYS A 102 -10.89 -1.82 -15.06
C LYS A 102 -10.89 -0.63 -16.04
N GLY A 103 -10.84 0.61 -15.53
CA GLY A 103 -10.98 1.83 -16.31
C GLY A 103 -9.77 2.77 -16.19
N ASP A 104 -9.72 3.74 -17.11
CA ASP A 104 -8.70 4.80 -17.16
C ASP A 104 -8.93 5.88 -16.09
N ALA A 105 -10.19 6.13 -15.74
CA ALA A 105 -10.58 7.11 -14.74
C ALA A 105 -10.17 6.63 -13.34
N VAL A 106 -8.98 7.04 -12.91
CA VAL A 106 -8.49 6.77 -11.56
C VAL A 106 -8.13 8.08 -10.87
N THR A 107 -8.77 8.33 -9.74
CA THR A 107 -8.40 9.36 -8.78
C THR A 107 -7.79 8.68 -7.56
N VAL A 108 -6.68 9.23 -7.07
CA VAL A 108 -6.04 8.75 -5.85
C VAL A 108 -6.51 9.59 -4.68
N GLN A 109 -7.11 8.94 -3.69
CA GLN A 109 -7.30 9.50 -2.37
C GLN A 109 -6.23 8.97 -1.43
N VAL A 110 -5.49 9.86 -0.79
CA VAL A 110 -4.50 9.48 0.23
C VAL A 110 -5.07 9.71 1.62
N GLY A 111 -4.93 8.69 2.46
CA GLY A 111 -5.30 8.73 3.86
C GLY A 111 -4.18 9.35 4.70
N ARG A 112 -3.71 8.58 5.68
CA ARG A 112 -2.74 9.06 6.66
C ARG A 112 -1.33 8.98 6.11
N VAL A 113 -0.57 10.07 6.17
CA VAL A 113 0.87 10.04 5.83
C VAL A 113 1.70 9.96 7.11
N THR A 114 2.66 9.04 7.12
CA THR A 114 3.69 8.96 8.17
C THR A 114 5.06 9.23 7.59
N TYR A 115 5.88 9.91 8.38
CA TYR A 115 7.23 10.30 8.01
C TYR A 115 8.26 9.48 8.79
N GLY A 116 9.40 9.25 8.14
CA GLY A 116 10.49 8.44 8.65
C GLY A 116 10.33 6.95 8.31
N LYS A 117 11.45 6.22 8.41
CA LYS A 117 11.47 4.77 8.21
C LYS A 117 10.79 4.08 9.40
N ARG A 118 9.87 3.16 9.13
CA ARG A 118 9.16 2.38 10.15
C ARG A 118 9.20 0.89 9.81
N SER A 119 9.14 0.03 10.83
CA SER A 119 8.96 -1.40 10.59
C SER A 119 7.54 -1.69 10.10
N SER A 120 7.36 -2.77 9.34
CA SER A 120 6.03 -3.18 8.87
C SER A 120 5.05 -3.45 10.01
N GLU A 121 5.53 -3.85 11.20
CA GLU A 121 4.68 -3.98 12.40
C GLU A 121 4.18 -2.62 12.91
N GLN A 122 5.03 -1.59 12.93
CA GLN A 122 4.61 -0.23 13.30
C GLN A 122 3.64 0.36 12.28
N LEU A 123 3.85 0.05 11.00
CA LEU A 123 2.95 0.46 9.91
C LEU A 123 1.62 -0.28 10.00
N ALA A 124 1.61 -1.60 10.21
CA ALA A 124 0.40 -2.37 10.45
C ALA A 124 -0.41 -1.81 11.62
N LYS A 125 0.25 -1.43 12.73
CA LYS A 125 -0.42 -0.78 13.86
C LYS A 125 -1.08 0.55 13.51
N THR A 126 -0.49 1.28 12.56
CA THR A 126 -0.94 2.62 12.18
C THR A 126 -2.06 2.58 11.13
N TYR A 127 -1.95 1.66 10.18
CA TYR A 127 -2.78 1.61 8.96
C TYR A 127 -3.79 0.48 8.93
N LYS A 128 -3.62 -0.52 9.80
CA LYS A 128 -4.49 -1.69 9.90
C LYS A 128 -4.80 -2.02 11.36
N PRO A 129 -5.38 -1.07 12.13
CA PRO A 129 -5.54 -1.24 13.58
C PRO A 129 -6.45 -2.41 13.96
N TRP A 130 -7.42 -2.75 13.10
CA TRP A 130 -8.37 -3.86 13.29
C TRP A 130 -7.78 -5.25 13.03
N THR A 131 -6.61 -5.35 12.39
CA THR A 131 -5.93 -6.64 12.18
C THR A 131 -4.99 -6.99 13.33
N ILE A 132 -4.76 -6.07 14.25
CA ILE A 132 -4.06 -6.36 15.50
C ILE A 132 -5.06 -7.07 16.41
N THR A 133 -5.06 -8.40 16.41
CA THR A 133 -5.61 -9.13 17.54
C THR A 133 -4.89 -8.59 18.77
N PRO A 134 -5.59 -8.00 19.77
CA PRO A 134 -4.92 -7.67 21.02
C PRO A 134 -4.24 -8.95 21.48
N ALA A 135 -2.94 -8.89 21.76
CA ALA A 135 -2.27 -10.01 22.40
C ALA A 135 -3.13 -10.36 23.61
N SER A 136 -3.77 -11.53 23.57
CA SER A 136 -4.53 -12.04 24.70
C SER A 136 -3.58 -11.93 25.87
N SER A 137 -3.92 -11.08 26.83
CA SER A 137 -3.14 -10.90 28.03
C SER A 137 -2.81 -12.30 28.51
N ALA A 138 -1.53 -12.66 28.51
CA ALA A 138 -1.10 -13.85 29.19
C ALA A 138 -1.50 -13.62 30.65
N SER A 139 -2.67 -14.14 31.03
CA SER A 139 -3.00 -14.34 32.42
C SER A 139 -1.81 -15.10 32.98
N PRO A 140 -1.09 -14.56 33.98
CA PRO A 140 -0.23 -15.42 34.75
C PRO A 140 -1.17 -16.42 35.40
N ALA A 141 -1.20 -17.65 34.87
CA ALA A 141 -1.67 -18.81 35.61
C ALA A 141 -0.62 -19.08 36.70
N ALA A 142 -0.49 -18.14 37.63
CA ALA A 142 0.11 -18.38 38.92
C ALA A 142 -1.01 -18.96 39.78
N GLY A 143 -1.07 -20.30 39.82
CA GLY A 143 -1.72 -20.99 40.92
C GLY A 143 -1.09 -20.47 42.22
N GLY A 144 -1.85 -19.69 42.97
CA GLY A 144 -1.35 -18.96 44.12
C GLY A 144 -2.48 -18.20 44.78
N ILE A 145 -3.22 -18.94 45.61
CA ILE A 145 -4.22 -18.47 46.57
C ILE A 145 -3.76 -17.16 47.23
N LEU A 146 -4.48 -16.05 47.04
CA LEU A 146 -4.33 -14.84 47.86
C LEU A 146 -5.70 -14.47 48.45
N PRO A 147 -5.80 -14.30 49.79
CA PRO A 147 -7.06 -14.06 50.47
C PRO A 147 -7.58 -12.65 50.20
N LEU A 148 -8.90 -12.55 50.05
CA LEU A 148 -9.64 -11.30 49.92
C LEU A 148 -9.42 -10.43 51.17
N PRO A 149 -9.00 -9.15 51.05
CA PRO A 149 -8.86 -8.27 52.20
C PRO A 149 -10.24 -7.92 52.79
N GLU A 150 -10.40 -8.20 54.09
CA GLU A 150 -11.59 -7.91 54.88
C GLU A 150 -11.76 -6.38 55.07
N PRO A 151 -12.99 -5.83 54.99
CA PRO A 151 -13.23 -4.41 55.18
C PRO A 151 -13.02 -3.99 56.65
N PRO A 152 -12.52 -2.77 56.92
CA PRO A 152 -12.22 -2.31 58.27
C PRO A 152 -13.48 -2.14 59.12
N GLN A 153 -13.52 -2.83 60.26
CA GLN A 153 -14.54 -2.70 61.30
C GLN A 153 -14.32 -1.38 62.08
N PRO A 154 -15.37 -0.59 62.37
CA PRO A 154 -15.23 0.61 63.20
C PRO A 154 -14.93 0.23 64.66
N ALA A 155 -13.95 0.91 65.26
CA ALA A 155 -13.51 0.72 66.64
C ALA A 155 -14.55 1.24 67.66
N PRO A 156 -14.62 0.67 68.88
CA PRO A 156 -15.57 1.08 69.91
C PRO A 156 -15.03 2.26 70.74
N GLY A 157 -15.88 3.25 71.03
CA GLY A 157 -15.58 4.30 71.98
C GLY A 157 -16.60 5.44 72.03
N GLU A 158 -17.79 5.18 72.58
CA GLU A 158 -18.40 5.90 73.73
C GLU A 158 -19.71 5.21 74.15
#